data_AF-W3TUH3-F1
#
_entry.id   AF-W3TUH3-F1
#
_cell.length_a   1.000
_cell.length_b   1.000
_cell.length_c   1.000
_cell.angle_alpha   90.00
_cell.angle_beta   90.00
_cell.angle_gamma   90.00
#
_symmetry.space_group_name_H-M   'P 1'
#
loop_
_entity.id
_entity.type
_entity.pdbx_description
1 polymer ?
#
loop_
_entity_poly.entity_id
_entity_poly.type
_entity_poly.pdbx_seq_one_letter_code
_entity_poly.pdbx_strand_id
1 'polypeptide(L)'
;MISDTPFLALLPLGAHEYHGNHLPFETDWIIAEAFAKALILQTKKQFSIALLPVEKIGYSVEHMDVAGTQTRTFSNAIERWINIGENCYRKGIKRFLLLNAHGGNSPLMSIVITELRRRFSMLAVATSWNRFGLPQGLMKPSQHHLDIHGGFIETSLMLYLAPEKVHMEKAENFHNKQADMIANYQYLRAYGPHAFGWTMRDLNLQGAAGNAREATSQAGEAIFSHVLCGLRGLLDDINRFKIDAL
;
A
#
# COMPACT_ATOMS: atom_id res chain seq x y z
N MET A 1 -18.05 25.07 -20.70
CA MET A 1 -18.49 24.53 -19.39
C MET A 1 -17.33 23.72 -18.84
N ILE A 2 -16.77 24.11 -17.69
CA ILE A 2 -15.83 23.25 -16.98
C ILE A 2 -16.67 22.04 -16.54
N SER A 3 -16.28 20.85 -16.97
CA SER A 3 -16.98 19.61 -16.60
C SER A 3 -16.92 19.47 -15.07
N ASP A 4 -18.08 19.30 -14.42
CA ASP A 4 -18.19 18.96 -12.98
C ASP A 4 -17.67 17.55 -12.67
N THR A 5 -17.25 16.80 -13.69
CA THR A 5 -16.71 15.45 -13.54
C THR A 5 -15.33 15.54 -12.87
N PRO A 6 -15.11 14.81 -11.77
CA PRO A 6 -13.80 14.72 -11.13
C PRO A 6 -12.70 14.35 -12.12
N PHE A 7 -11.52 14.94 -11.94
CA PHE A 7 -10.32 14.67 -12.71
C PHE A 7 -9.93 13.17 -12.66
N LEU A 8 -10.00 12.56 -11.48
CA LEU A 8 -9.81 11.13 -11.26
C LEU A 8 -10.62 10.62 -10.06
N ALA A 9 -10.84 9.31 -10.02
CA ALA A 9 -11.29 8.61 -8.82
C ALA A 9 -10.12 7.88 -8.16
N LEU A 10 -10.00 8.04 -6.84
CA LEU A 10 -8.93 7.46 -6.02
C LEU A 10 -9.54 6.40 -5.11
N LEU A 11 -9.11 5.15 -5.27
CA LEU A 11 -9.47 4.03 -4.40
C LEU A 11 -8.28 3.66 -3.51
N PRO A 12 -8.33 3.98 -2.20
CA PRO A 12 -7.35 3.51 -1.24
C PRO A 12 -7.58 2.03 -0.93
N LEU A 13 -6.53 1.21 -1.01
CA LEU A 13 -6.56 -0.22 -0.71
C LEU A 13 -5.70 -0.49 0.53
N GLY A 14 -6.29 -1.00 1.58
CA GLY A 14 -5.57 -1.57 2.73
C GLY A 14 -5.85 -3.07 2.86
N ALA A 15 -5.72 -3.54 4.10
CA ALA A 15 -6.06 -4.89 4.53
C ALA A 15 -6.45 -4.90 6.01
N HIS A 16 -6.91 -6.06 6.47
CA HIS A 16 -7.21 -6.32 7.88
C HIS A 16 -6.47 -7.59 8.31
N GLU A 17 -5.24 -7.41 8.78
CA GLU A 17 -4.30 -8.50 9.01
C GLU A 17 -3.38 -8.24 10.19
N TYR A 18 -2.86 -9.32 10.76
CA TYR A 18 -2.02 -9.24 11.93
C TYR A 18 -0.62 -8.67 11.61
N HIS A 19 -0.18 -7.69 12.39
CA HIS A 19 1.09 -6.97 12.23
C HIS A 19 2.02 -7.12 13.45
N GLY A 20 1.92 -8.25 14.16
CA GLY A 20 2.53 -8.44 15.47
C GLY A 20 1.69 -7.82 16.60
N ASN A 21 2.10 -8.05 17.84
CA ASN A 21 1.32 -7.60 19.00
C ASN A 21 1.37 -6.10 19.25
N HIS A 22 2.27 -5.37 18.59
CA HIS A 22 2.49 -3.93 18.77
C HIS A 22 1.64 -3.07 17.83
N LEU A 23 1.12 -3.63 16.73
CA LEU A 23 0.33 -2.90 15.74
C LEU A 23 -1.10 -3.47 15.60
N PRO A 24 -2.08 -2.62 15.26
CA PRO A 24 -3.46 -3.03 15.08
C PRO A 24 -3.67 -3.78 13.75
N PHE A 25 -4.75 -4.55 13.64
CA PHE A 25 -5.13 -5.22 12.38
C PHE A 25 -5.42 -4.23 11.24
N GLU A 26 -5.76 -3.01 11.62
CA GLU A 26 -6.16 -1.90 10.76
C GLU A 26 -4.98 -1.15 10.10
N THR A 27 -3.74 -1.50 10.42
CA THR A 27 -2.52 -0.76 10.03
C THR A 27 -2.53 -0.31 8.58
N ASP A 28 -2.72 -1.24 7.64
CA ASP A 28 -2.69 -0.93 6.21
C ASP A 28 -3.77 0.05 5.76
N TRP A 29 -5.02 -0.15 6.18
CA TRP A 29 -6.08 0.73 5.72
C TRP A 29 -6.00 2.11 6.39
N ILE A 30 -5.46 2.22 7.60
CA ILE A 30 -5.17 3.50 8.25
C ILE A 30 -4.13 4.27 7.43
N ILE A 31 -3.03 3.60 7.03
CA ILE A 31 -1.97 4.19 6.21
C ILE A 31 -2.51 4.62 4.83
N ALA A 32 -3.23 3.72 4.13
CA ALA A 32 -3.80 4.01 2.82
C ALA A 32 -4.77 5.20 2.86
N GLU A 33 -5.65 5.25 3.87
CA GLU A 33 -6.63 6.32 4.02
C GLU A 33 -5.95 7.66 4.33
N ALA A 34 -4.92 7.65 5.20
CA ALA A 34 -4.16 8.85 5.56
C ALA A 34 -3.47 9.48 4.33
N PHE A 35 -2.76 8.67 3.53
CA PHE A 35 -2.14 9.17 2.30
C PHE A 35 -3.17 9.72 1.31
N ALA A 36 -4.29 9.02 1.12
CA ALA A 36 -5.33 9.47 0.20
C ALA A 36 -5.95 10.80 0.62
N LYS A 37 -6.29 10.95 1.91
CA LYS A 37 -6.83 12.20 2.46
C LYS A 37 -5.83 13.36 2.35
N ALA A 38 -4.56 13.11 2.69
CA ALA A 38 -3.51 14.14 2.61
C ALA A 38 -3.25 14.58 1.16
N LEU A 39 -3.19 13.65 0.22
CA LEU A 39 -2.98 13.94 -1.20
C LEU A 39 -4.09 14.86 -1.74
N ILE A 40 -5.34 14.58 -1.41
CA ILE A 40 -6.48 15.41 -1.82
C ILE A 40 -6.39 16.79 -1.20
N LEU A 41 -6.13 16.88 0.10
CA LEU A 41 -6.05 18.15 0.80
C LEU A 41 -4.96 19.05 0.21
N GLN A 42 -3.79 18.49 -0.12
CA GLN A 42 -2.66 19.23 -0.69
C GLN A 42 -2.89 19.65 -2.14
N THR A 43 -3.67 18.89 -2.90
CA THR A 43 -3.84 19.10 -4.34
C THR A 43 -5.19 19.65 -4.76
N LYS A 44 -6.10 19.92 -3.81
CA LYS A 44 -7.49 20.40 -4.08
C LYS A 44 -7.60 21.66 -4.96
N LYS A 45 -6.56 22.49 -5.04
CA LYS A 45 -6.54 23.68 -5.91
C LYS A 45 -6.21 23.34 -7.37
N GLN A 46 -5.65 22.17 -7.63
CA GLN A 46 -5.15 21.71 -8.93
C GLN A 46 -6.02 20.57 -9.48
N PHE A 47 -6.44 19.65 -8.63
CA PHE A 47 -7.17 18.44 -9.01
C PHE A 47 -8.48 18.31 -8.22
N SER A 48 -9.57 18.06 -8.95
CA SER A 48 -10.82 17.57 -8.36
C SER A 48 -10.77 16.04 -8.29
N ILE A 49 -10.59 15.47 -7.10
CA ILE A 49 -10.42 14.02 -6.91
C ILE A 49 -11.65 13.46 -6.20
N ALA A 50 -12.28 12.44 -6.79
CA ALA A 50 -13.30 11.66 -6.10
C ALA A 50 -12.61 10.63 -5.19
N LEU A 51 -12.54 10.92 -3.89
CA LEU A 51 -12.11 9.92 -2.90
C LEU A 51 -13.18 8.86 -2.74
N LEU A 52 -12.83 7.62 -3.04
CA LEU A 52 -13.68 6.48 -2.75
C LEU A 52 -13.43 5.97 -1.33
N PRO A 53 -14.41 5.28 -0.71
CA PRO A 53 -14.20 4.65 0.59
C PRO A 53 -12.99 3.70 0.54
N VAL A 54 -12.15 3.74 1.57
CA VAL A 54 -11.01 2.81 1.70
C VAL A 54 -11.50 1.37 1.75
N GLU A 55 -10.85 0.49 0.99
CA GLU A 55 -11.05 -0.95 1.09
C GLU A 55 -10.31 -1.47 2.32
N LYS A 56 -11.07 -1.67 3.41
CA LYS A 56 -10.54 -2.15 4.69
C LYS A 56 -10.13 -3.62 4.70
N ILE A 57 -10.61 -4.41 3.74
CA ILE A 57 -10.33 -5.84 3.61
C ILE A 57 -9.85 -6.09 2.17
N GLY A 58 -8.58 -6.48 2.06
CA GLY A 58 -7.88 -6.80 0.81
C GLY A 58 -7.74 -8.29 0.57
N TYR A 59 -6.69 -8.67 -0.16
CA TYR A 59 -6.23 -10.04 -0.35
C TYR A 59 -4.95 -10.25 0.48
N SER A 60 -5.10 -10.98 1.59
CA SER A 60 -4.13 -11.15 2.69
C SER A 60 -4.00 -12.62 3.11
N VAL A 61 -4.00 -13.54 2.14
CA VAL A 61 -4.01 -14.99 2.42
C VAL A 61 -2.76 -15.46 3.15
N GLU A 62 -1.64 -14.75 2.96
CA GLU A 62 -0.36 -14.98 3.60
C GLU A 62 -0.39 -14.71 5.11
N HIS A 63 -1.41 -14.01 5.63
CA HIS A 63 -1.59 -13.69 7.06
C HIS A 63 -2.71 -14.51 7.74
N MET A 64 -3.32 -15.47 7.05
CA MET A 64 -4.49 -16.23 7.54
C MET A 64 -4.20 -17.22 8.68
N ASP A 65 -2.92 -17.41 9.03
CA ASP A 65 -2.47 -18.21 10.16
C ASP A 65 -2.86 -17.64 11.54
N VAL A 66 -3.32 -16.39 11.60
CA VAL A 66 -3.72 -15.69 12.82
C VAL A 66 -5.22 -15.42 12.83
N ALA A 67 -5.90 -15.87 13.87
CA ALA A 67 -7.32 -15.57 14.10
C ALA A 67 -7.54 -14.05 14.20
N GLY A 68 -8.52 -13.55 13.47
CA GLY A 68 -8.80 -12.11 13.34
C GLY A 68 -8.47 -11.56 11.96
N THR A 69 -7.51 -12.15 11.24
CA THR A 69 -7.21 -11.76 9.85
C THR A 69 -8.44 -11.98 8.98
N GLN A 70 -8.77 -10.98 8.15
CA GLN A 70 -9.86 -11.06 7.19
C GLN A 70 -9.29 -10.86 5.79
N THR A 71 -9.62 -11.77 4.88
CA THR A 71 -9.18 -11.72 3.48
C THR A 71 -10.34 -11.95 2.53
N ARG A 72 -10.28 -11.30 1.37
CA ARG A 72 -11.05 -11.69 0.18
C ARG A 72 -10.34 -12.84 -0.54
N THR A 73 -11.08 -13.56 -1.37
CA THR A 73 -10.45 -14.36 -2.44
C THR A 73 -9.90 -13.42 -3.51
N PHE A 74 -8.89 -13.88 -4.25
CA PHE A 74 -8.29 -13.06 -5.31
C PHE A 74 -9.33 -12.63 -6.36
N SER A 75 -10.23 -13.53 -6.75
CA SER A 75 -11.27 -13.27 -7.75
C SER A 75 -12.27 -12.22 -7.25
N ASN A 76 -12.74 -12.34 -6.01
CA ASN A 76 -13.67 -11.38 -5.43
C ASN A 76 -13.05 -9.98 -5.29
N ALA A 77 -11.75 -9.89 -4.95
CA ALA A 77 -11.06 -8.61 -4.88
C ALA A 77 -10.95 -7.94 -6.27
N ILE A 78 -10.51 -8.69 -7.28
CA ILE A 78 -10.39 -8.20 -8.67
C ILE A 78 -11.74 -7.72 -9.20
N GLU A 79 -12.76 -8.57 -9.14
CA GLU A 79 -14.10 -8.23 -9.65
C GLU A 79 -14.68 -7.02 -8.93
N ARG A 80 -14.50 -6.93 -7.60
CA ARG A 80 -14.95 -5.78 -6.83
C ARG A 80 -14.30 -4.48 -7.29
N TRP A 81 -12.97 -4.45 -7.44
CA TRP A 81 -12.26 -3.22 -7.81
C TRP A 81 -12.50 -2.83 -9.27
N ILE A 82 -12.68 -3.79 -10.18
CA ILE A 82 -13.13 -3.53 -11.55
C ILE A 82 -14.54 -2.91 -11.55
N ASN A 83 -15.48 -3.48 -10.80
CA ASN A 83 -16.85 -2.95 -10.71
C ASN A 83 -16.88 -1.53 -10.13
N ILE A 84 -16.01 -1.21 -9.17
CA ILE A 84 -15.85 0.17 -8.67
C ILE A 84 -15.36 1.09 -9.79
N GLY A 85 -14.31 0.70 -10.53
CA GLY A 85 -13.80 1.47 -11.65
C GLY A 85 -14.84 1.67 -12.77
N GLU A 86 -15.60 0.62 -13.12
CA GLU A 86 -16.71 0.70 -14.06
C GLU A 86 -17.78 1.70 -13.62
N ASN A 87 -18.15 1.70 -12.33
CA ASN A 87 -19.10 2.67 -11.79
C ASN A 87 -18.57 4.10 -11.87
N CYS A 88 -17.27 4.33 -11.67
CA CYS A 88 -16.63 5.63 -11.90
C CYS A 88 -16.66 6.03 -13.38
N TYR A 89 -16.37 5.09 -14.28
CA TYR A 89 -16.43 5.31 -15.72
C TYR A 89 -17.83 5.71 -16.20
N ARG A 90 -18.89 5.02 -15.73
CA ARG A 90 -20.28 5.36 -16.05
C ARG A 90 -20.68 6.77 -15.58
N LYS A 91 -19.98 7.33 -14.58
CA LYS A 91 -20.12 8.71 -14.11
C LYS A 91 -19.26 9.71 -14.89
N GLY A 92 -18.58 9.27 -15.95
CA GLY A 92 -17.74 10.10 -16.82
C GLY A 92 -16.28 10.21 -16.39
N ILE A 93 -15.88 9.61 -15.26
CA ILE A 93 -14.49 9.68 -14.78
C ILE A 93 -13.62 8.75 -15.62
N LYS A 94 -12.63 9.30 -16.34
CA LYS A 94 -11.75 8.53 -17.24
C LYS A 94 -10.40 8.11 -16.62
N ARG A 95 -10.08 8.61 -15.41
CA ARG A 95 -8.83 8.32 -14.70
C ARG A 95 -9.12 7.64 -13.37
N PHE A 96 -8.40 6.58 -13.08
CA PHE A 96 -8.60 5.78 -11.87
C PHE A 96 -7.26 5.46 -11.22
N LEU A 97 -7.11 5.76 -9.93
CA LEU A 97 -5.90 5.49 -9.17
C LEU A 97 -6.20 4.51 -8.04
N LEU A 98 -5.57 3.34 -8.07
CA LEU A 98 -5.47 2.43 -6.95
C LEU A 98 -4.24 2.82 -6.11
N LEU A 99 -4.46 3.25 -4.88
CA LEU A 99 -3.39 3.58 -3.92
C LEU A 99 -3.36 2.52 -2.82
N ASN A 100 -2.36 1.65 -2.87
CA ASN A 100 -2.28 0.48 -2.01
C ASN A 100 -1.31 0.66 -0.83
N ALA A 101 -1.64 0.02 0.29
CA ALA A 101 -0.78 -0.10 1.45
C ALA A 101 -0.37 -1.52 1.83
N HIS A 102 -0.98 -2.55 1.24
CA HIS A 102 -0.77 -3.94 1.64
C HIS A 102 -0.10 -4.78 0.53
N GLY A 103 0.93 -5.55 0.87
CA GLY A 103 1.71 -6.35 -0.08
C GLY A 103 0.88 -7.26 -0.98
N GLY A 104 0.00 -8.07 -0.39
CA GLY A 104 -0.81 -9.09 -1.08
C GLY A 104 -1.76 -8.55 -2.14
N ASN A 105 -2.20 -7.30 -2.05
CA ASN A 105 -3.03 -6.67 -3.09
C ASN A 105 -2.26 -6.44 -4.41
N SER A 106 -0.93 -6.30 -4.35
CA SER A 106 -0.11 -5.78 -5.45
C SER A 106 -0.22 -6.57 -6.76
N PRO A 107 -0.19 -7.93 -6.77
CA PRO A 107 -0.35 -8.70 -8.00
C PRO A 107 -1.72 -8.48 -8.64
N LEU A 108 -2.76 -8.34 -7.83
CA LEU A 108 -4.15 -8.24 -8.30
C LEU A 108 -4.43 -6.88 -8.95
N MET A 109 -3.83 -5.81 -8.43
CA MET A 109 -4.00 -4.46 -8.98
C MET A 109 -3.59 -4.36 -10.45
N SER A 110 -2.58 -5.13 -10.88
CA SER A 110 -2.12 -5.14 -12.28
C SER A 110 -3.18 -5.70 -13.23
N ILE A 111 -3.93 -6.71 -12.78
CA ILE A 111 -5.08 -7.26 -13.52
C ILE A 111 -6.17 -6.20 -13.62
N VAL A 112 -6.52 -5.56 -12.50
CA VAL A 112 -7.60 -4.57 -12.44
C VAL A 112 -7.34 -3.38 -13.37
N ILE A 113 -6.13 -2.80 -13.36
CA ILE A 113 -5.84 -1.65 -14.23
C ILE A 113 -5.87 -2.03 -15.72
N THR A 114 -5.44 -3.24 -16.06
CA THR A 114 -5.46 -3.74 -17.44
C THR A 114 -6.89 -3.98 -17.92
N GLU A 115 -7.74 -4.57 -17.08
CA GLU A 115 -9.17 -4.76 -17.34
C GLU A 115 -9.90 -3.43 -17.53
N LEU A 116 -9.67 -2.45 -16.63
CA LEU A 116 -10.28 -1.13 -16.74
C LEU A 116 -9.84 -0.39 -18.01
N ARG A 117 -8.55 -0.52 -18.39
CA ARG A 117 -8.06 0.01 -19.66
C ARG A 117 -8.73 -0.69 -20.84
N ARG A 118 -8.78 -2.02 -20.84
CA ARG A 118 -9.26 -2.80 -21.99
C ARG A 118 -10.76 -2.66 -22.23
N ARG A 119 -11.55 -2.60 -21.15
CA ARG A 119 -13.03 -2.58 -21.19
C ARG A 119 -13.60 -1.17 -21.31
N PHE A 120 -12.93 -0.16 -20.74
CA PHE A 120 -13.49 1.19 -20.59
C PHE A 120 -12.57 2.30 -21.11
N SER A 121 -11.43 1.95 -21.72
CA SER A 121 -10.43 2.92 -22.23
C SER A 121 -9.95 3.94 -21.18
N MET A 122 -10.07 3.59 -19.89
CA MET A 122 -9.62 4.44 -18.80
C MET A 122 -8.10 4.50 -18.74
N LEU A 123 -7.55 5.61 -18.24
CA LEU A 123 -6.22 5.62 -17.66
C LEU A 123 -6.32 5.12 -16.22
N ALA A 124 -6.13 3.82 -16.03
CA ALA A 124 -6.09 3.19 -14.72
C ALA A 124 -4.63 3.00 -14.29
N VAL A 125 -4.31 3.44 -13.07
CA VAL A 125 -2.95 3.42 -12.51
C VAL A 125 -2.99 2.71 -11.16
N ALA A 126 -1.99 1.86 -10.91
CA ALA A 126 -1.79 1.17 -9.66
C ALA A 126 -0.45 1.58 -9.05
N THR A 127 -0.48 2.08 -7.82
CA THR A 127 0.74 2.31 -7.03
C THR A 127 0.57 1.84 -5.60
N SER A 128 1.69 1.70 -4.89
CA SER A 128 1.70 1.44 -3.45
C SER A 128 2.57 2.51 -2.79
N TRP A 129 2.22 2.93 -1.58
CA TRP A 129 2.90 4.04 -0.90
C TRP A 129 4.42 3.80 -0.79
N ASN A 130 4.84 2.55 -0.62
CA ASN A 130 6.25 2.16 -0.51
C ASN A 130 7.05 2.23 -1.83
N ARG A 131 6.40 2.39 -2.99
CA ARG A 131 7.08 2.45 -4.31
C ARG A 131 7.85 3.76 -4.55
N PHE A 132 7.64 4.77 -3.72
CA PHE A 132 8.37 6.05 -3.80
C PHE A 132 9.69 6.04 -3.03
N GLY A 133 10.04 4.92 -2.39
CA GLY A 133 11.24 4.78 -1.56
C GLY A 133 11.11 5.47 -0.20
N LEU A 134 12.24 5.65 0.46
CA LEU A 134 12.36 6.27 1.78
C LEU A 134 13.19 7.56 1.71
N PRO A 135 13.01 8.49 2.66
CA PRO A 135 13.94 9.60 2.85
C PRO A 135 15.38 9.11 2.96
N GLN A 136 16.31 9.85 2.35
CA GLN A 136 17.73 9.50 2.41
C GLN A 136 18.23 9.46 3.86
N GLY A 137 19.01 8.42 4.18
CA GLY A 137 19.64 8.28 5.49
C GLY A 137 18.73 7.69 6.59
N LEU A 138 17.43 7.51 6.32
CA LEU A 138 16.51 6.95 7.31
C LEU A 138 16.77 5.48 7.62
N MET A 139 17.12 4.70 6.59
CA MET A 139 17.44 3.28 6.70
C MET A 139 18.47 2.90 5.64
N LYS A 140 19.42 2.03 5.98
CA LYS A 140 20.39 1.52 5.01
C LYS A 140 19.66 0.74 3.90
N PRO A 141 20.02 0.89 2.62
CA PRO A 141 19.36 0.14 1.53
C PRO A 141 19.35 -1.38 1.72
N SER A 142 20.38 -1.92 2.36
CA SER A 142 20.49 -3.35 2.70
C SER A 142 19.48 -3.82 3.76
N GLN A 143 18.80 -2.91 4.45
CA GLN A 143 17.78 -3.22 5.46
C GLN A 143 16.36 -3.06 4.91
N HIS A 144 16.17 -2.40 3.75
CA HIS A 144 14.84 -2.14 3.19
C HIS A 144 14.09 -3.43 2.89
N HIS A 145 14.79 -4.43 2.35
CA HIS A 145 14.20 -5.74 2.08
C HIS A 145 14.08 -6.63 3.34
N LEU A 146 14.55 -6.16 4.50
CA LEU A 146 14.43 -6.88 5.77
C LEU A 146 13.28 -6.34 6.64
N ASP A 147 12.77 -5.15 6.32
CA ASP A 147 11.59 -4.56 6.93
C ASP A 147 10.36 -4.83 6.06
N ILE A 148 9.88 -6.07 6.15
CA ILE A 148 8.84 -6.60 5.26
C ILE A 148 7.44 -6.29 5.78
N HIS A 149 7.23 -6.42 7.09
CA HIS A 149 5.90 -6.42 7.69
C HIS A 149 5.96 -6.07 9.18
N GLY A 150 5.19 -5.09 9.63
CA GLY A 150 5.13 -4.65 11.02
C GLY A 150 6.48 -4.18 11.59
N GLY A 151 7.49 -3.88 10.77
CA GLY A 151 8.82 -3.49 11.21
C GLY A 151 8.95 -1.99 11.49
N PHE A 152 10.14 -1.42 11.29
CA PHE A 152 10.43 -0.02 11.58
C PHE A 152 9.54 0.92 10.76
N ILE A 153 9.34 0.66 9.46
CA ILE A 153 8.67 1.59 8.54
C ILE A 153 7.19 1.76 8.90
N GLU A 154 6.44 0.66 8.98
CA GLU A 154 5.00 0.70 9.31
C GLU A 154 4.76 1.14 10.74
N THR A 155 5.56 0.66 11.70
CA THR A 155 5.47 1.12 13.09
C THR A 155 5.71 2.61 13.20
N SER A 156 6.70 3.16 12.48
CA SER A 156 6.97 4.60 12.48
C SER A 156 5.81 5.39 11.88
N LEU A 157 5.27 4.95 10.74
CA LEU A 157 4.06 5.56 10.15
C LEU A 157 2.88 5.54 11.11
N MET A 158 2.63 4.43 11.80
CA MET A 158 1.54 4.32 12.77
C MET A 158 1.76 5.19 14.01
N LEU A 159 3.00 5.35 14.49
CA LEU A 159 3.33 6.31 15.55
C LEU A 159 3.10 7.77 15.16
N TYR A 160 3.14 8.09 13.87
CA TYR A 160 2.79 9.40 13.35
C TYR A 160 1.28 9.58 13.16
N LEU A 161 0.61 8.55 12.62
CA LEU A 161 -0.77 8.64 12.16
C LEU A 161 -1.81 8.32 13.24
N ALA A 162 -1.51 7.35 14.11
CA ALA A 162 -2.42 6.85 15.14
C ALA A 162 -1.63 6.30 16.34
N PRO A 163 -0.83 7.14 17.04
CA PRO A 163 0.05 6.70 18.12
C PRO A 163 -0.70 5.99 19.25
N GLU A 164 -1.97 6.31 19.47
CA GLU A 164 -2.82 5.68 20.49
C GLU A 164 -3.14 4.21 20.20
N LYS A 165 -2.86 3.73 18.98
CA LYS A 165 -3.06 2.33 18.57
C LYS A 165 -1.77 1.51 18.59
N VAL A 166 -0.62 2.13 18.88
CA VAL A 166 0.68 1.46 18.86
C VAL A 166 1.10 1.09 20.27
N HIS A 167 1.37 -0.20 20.48
CA HIS A 167 1.85 -0.75 21.74
C HIS A 167 3.37 -0.93 21.69
N MET A 168 4.12 0.18 21.79
CA MET A 168 5.58 0.17 21.67
C MET A 168 6.29 -0.70 22.72
N GLU A 169 5.66 -0.96 23.86
CA GLU A 169 6.16 -1.90 24.86
C GLU A 169 6.21 -3.36 24.36
N LYS A 170 5.50 -3.66 23.26
CA LYS A 170 5.51 -4.96 22.58
C LYS A 170 6.31 -4.95 21.27
N ALA A 171 6.92 -3.81 20.91
CA ALA A 171 7.72 -3.69 19.71
C ALA A 171 9.10 -4.35 19.92
N GLU A 172 9.45 -5.25 19.01
CA GLU A 172 10.69 -6.03 19.07
C GLU A 172 11.50 -5.86 17.78
N ASN A 173 12.71 -6.45 17.78
CA ASN A 173 13.44 -6.70 16.54
C ASN A 173 13.08 -8.09 16.03
N PHE A 174 12.05 -8.18 15.20
CA PHE A 174 11.53 -9.45 14.73
C PHE A 174 12.44 -10.02 13.64
N HIS A 175 13.02 -11.20 13.90
CA HIS A 175 13.88 -11.89 12.94
C HIS A 175 13.16 -12.08 11.60
N ASN A 176 13.87 -11.86 10.50
CA ASN A 176 13.36 -12.05 9.16
C ASN A 176 14.17 -13.14 8.45
N LYS A 177 13.55 -14.30 8.20
CA LYS A 177 14.19 -15.42 7.48
C LYS A 177 14.66 -15.08 6.06
N GLN A 178 14.25 -13.95 5.48
CA GLN A 178 14.86 -13.45 4.25
C GLN A 178 16.37 -13.18 4.41
N ALA A 179 16.83 -12.73 5.59
CA ALA A 179 18.25 -12.58 5.86
C ALA A 179 18.99 -13.93 5.73
N ASP A 180 18.38 -15.00 6.24
CA ASP A 180 18.91 -16.35 6.12
C ASP A 180 18.91 -16.81 4.65
N MET A 181 17.89 -16.45 3.88
CA MET A 181 17.82 -16.76 2.45
C MET A 181 18.93 -16.06 1.66
N ILE A 182 19.22 -14.79 2.01
CA ILE A 182 20.30 -14.02 1.40
C ILE A 182 21.67 -14.65 1.68
N ALA A 183 21.88 -15.14 2.90
CA ALA A 183 23.14 -15.77 3.29
C ALA A 183 23.35 -17.14 2.63
N ASN A 184 22.27 -17.91 2.44
CA ASN A 184 22.38 -19.35 2.10
C ASN A 184 21.98 -19.70 0.66
N TYR A 185 21.31 -18.82 -0.07
CA TYR A 185 20.84 -19.09 -1.44
C TYR A 185 21.30 -18.02 -2.42
N GLN A 186 21.65 -18.45 -3.64
CA GLN A 186 22.11 -17.54 -4.69
C GLN A 186 21.01 -16.62 -5.23
N TYR A 187 19.78 -17.13 -5.41
CA TYR A 187 18.71 -16.40 -6.10
C TYR A 187 17.36 -16.37 -5.37
N LEU A 188 16.97 -17.47 -4.72
CA LEU A 188 15.62 -17.62 -4.15
C LEU A 188 15.42 -16.70 -2.94
N ARG A 189 14.33 -15.92 -2.93
CA ARG A 189 14.00 -14.96 -1.87
C ARG A 189 12.51 -14.97 -1.55
N ALA A 190 12.08 -14.43 -0.41
CA ALA A 190 10.68 -14.12 -0.17
C ALA A 190 10.24 -12.84 -0.91
N TYR A 191 11.15 -11.88 -1.03
CA TYR A 191 10.98 -10.67 -1.84
C TYR A 191 12.18 -10.45 -2.76
N GLY A 192 11.89 -10.04 -4.01
CA GLY A 192 12.90 -9.76 -5.02
C GLY A 192 12.54 -10.35 -6.38
N PRO A 193 13.48 -10.37 -7.33
CA PRO A 193 13.22 -10.81 -8.72
C PRO A 193 12.78 -12.28 -8.85
N HIS A 194 13.20 -13.13 -7.92
CA HIS A 194 12.92 -14.57 -7.90
C HIS A 194 12.25 -14.96 -6.59
N ALA A 195 11.11 -14.30 -6.31
CA ALA A 195 10.33 -14.54 -5.11
C ALA A 195 9.51 -15.84 -5.19
N PHE A 196 9.43 -16.60 -4.09
CA PHE A 196 8.47 -17.70 -3.94
C PHE A 196 7.21 -17.22 -3.19
N GLY A 197 6.12 -17.99 -3.27
CA GLY A 197 4.92 -17.73 -2.47
C GLY A 197 5.15 -18.11 -1.01
N TRP A 198 5.25 -17.12 -0.13
CA TRP A 198 5.48 -17.27 1.30
C TRP A 198 4.20 -16.96 2.09
N THR A 199 4.08 -17.52 3.30
CA THR A 199 3.15 -17.04 4.34
C THR A 199 3.92 -16.32 5.44
N MET A 200 3.26 -15.48 6.23
CA MET A 200 3.93 -14.72 7.29
C MET A 200 4.71 -15.63 8.26
N ARG A 201 4.22 -16.85 8.53
CA ARG A 201 4.92 -17.85 9.35
C ARG A 201 6.22 -18.37 8.71
N ASP A 202 6.32 -18.37 7.39
CA ASP A 202 7.57 -18.70 6.70
C ASP A 202 8.65 -17.67 6.99
N LEU A 203 8.29 -16.43 7.29
CA LEU A 203 9.21 -15.33 7.57
C LEU A 203 9.49 -15.15 9.06
N ASN A 204 8.44 -15.15 9.88
CA ASN A 204 8.52 -14.94 11.32
C ASN A 204 7.27 -15.49 12.04
N LEU A 205 7.49 -16.24 13.13
CA LEU A 205 6.40 -16.88 13.89
C LEU A 205 5.57 -15.92 14.75
N GLN A 206 6.10 -14.74 15.08
CA GLN A 206 5.43 -13.66 15.81
C GLN A 206 4.62 -12.73 14.89
N GLY A 207 4.58 -12.99 13.57
CA GLY A 207 3.72 -12.27 12.64
C GLY A 207 4.18 -10.87 12.25
N ALA A 208 5.45 -10.54 12.47
CA ALA A 208 6.11 -9.32 12.00
C ALA A 208 7.56 -9.65 11.57
N ALA A 209 8.14 -8.90 10.63
CA ALA A 209 9.49 -9.11 10.13
C ALA A 209 10.17 -7.75 9.88
N GLY A 210 11.05 -7.36 10.81
CA GLY A 210 11.71 -6.05 10.81
C GLY A 210 11.95 -5.53 12.23
N ASN A 211 12.70 -4.44 12.36
CA ASN A 211 13.06 -3.87 13.66
C ASN A 211 12.09 -2.78 14.13
N ALA A 212 10.93 -3.18 14.63
CA ALA A 212 9.92 -2.25 15.14
C ALA A 212 10.37 -1.46 16.38
N ARG A 213 11.32 -2.00 17.16
CA ARG A 213 11.83 -1.35 18.39
C ARG A 213 12.43 0.03 18.14
N GLU A 214 13.04 0.25 16.98
CA GLU A 214 13.70 1.52 16.64
C GLU A 214 12.73 2.56 16.04
N ALA A 215 11.45 2.20 15.88
CA ALA A 215 10.46 3.06 15.24
C ALA A 215 10.20 4.35 16.03
N THR A 216 10.01 5.46 15.30
CA THR A 216 9.72 6.76 15.90
C THR A 216 8.66 7.52 15.11
N SER A 217 7.91 8.40 15.79
CA SER A 217 6.93 9.27 15.14
C SER A 217 7.59 10.22 14.12
N GLN A 218 8.79 10.71 14.42
CA GLN A 218 9.58 11.57 13.52
C GLN A 218 9.98 10.84 12.23
N ALA A 219 10.39 9.57 12.33
CA ALA A 219 10.62 8.75 11.15
C ALA A 219 9.33 8.59 10.33
N GLY A 220 8.19 8.37 11.01
CA GLY A 220 6.88 8.29 10.38
C GLY A 220 6.51 9.53 9.59
N GLU A 221 6.66 10.71 10.20
CA GLU A 221 6.41 12.00 9.54
C GLU A 221 7.30 12.21 8.32
N ALA A 222 8.59 11.85 8.42
CA ALA A 222 9.54 11.96 7.32
C ALA A 222 9.17 11.03 6.15
N ILE A 223 8.83 9.77 6.43
CA ILE A 223 8.35 8.81 5.43
C ILE A 223 7.08 9.33 4.77
N PHE A 224 6.11 9.77 5.58
CA PHE A 224 4.83 10.26 5.11
C PHE A 224 5.00 11.44 4.15
N SER A 225 5.82 12.42 4.53
CA SER A 225 6.10 13.60 3.71
C SER A 225 6.79 13.26 2.38
N HIS A 226 7.77 12.35 2.42
CA HIS A 226 8.48 11.88 1.23
C HIS A 226 7.56 11.17 0.24
N VAL A 227 6.77 10.22 0.74
CA VAL A 227 5.80 9.47 -0.08
C VAL A 227 4.74 10.40 -0.66
N LEU A 228 4.24 11.34 0.13
CA LEU A 228 3.23 12.31 -0.31
C LEU A 228 3.74 13.21 -1.44
N CYS A 229 5.02 13.58 -1.41
CA CYS A 229 5.68 14.28 -2.51
C CYS A 229 5.70 13.41 -3.79
N GLY A 230 6.06 12.13 -3.67
CA GLY A 230 6.03 11.19 -4.78
C GLY A 230 4.63 10.99 -5.38
N LEU A 231 3.62 10.84 -4.53
CA LEU A 231 2.22 10.72 -4.94
C LEU A 231 1.73 11.95 -5.71
N ARG A 232 2.13 13.16 -5.29
CA ARG A 232 1.84 14.39 -6.04
C ARG A 232 2.51 14.37 -7.42
N GLY A 233 3.78 13.96 -7.49
CA GLY A 233 4.47 13.79 -8.77
C GLY A 233 3.74 12.82 -9.72
N LEU A 234 3.23 11.72 -9.19
CA LEU A 234 2.41 10.79 -9.96
C LEU A 234 1.10 11.42 -10.48
N LEU A 235 0.44 12.28 -9.68
CA LEU A 235 -0.74 13.01 -10.16
C LEU A 235 -0.40 13.98 -11.29
N ASP A 236 0.75 14.66 -11.21
CA ASP A 236 1.23 15.55 -12.27
C ASP A 236 1.50 14.76 -13.57
N ASP A 237 2.06 13.55 -13.48
CA ASP A 237 2.23 12.66 -14.63
C ASP A 237 0.89 12.22 -15.23
N ILE A 238 -0.05 11.77 -14.39
CA ILE A 238 -1.40 11.37 -14.79
C ILE A 238 -2.15 12.54 -15.49
N ASN A 239 -1.91 13.78 -15.05
CA ASN A 239 -2.50 14.97 -15.63
C ASN A 239 -1.94 15.28 -17.03
N ARG A 240 -0.61 15.17 -17.18
CA ARG A 240 0.07 15.40 -18.47
C ARG A 240 -0.19 14.29 -19.48
N PHE A 241 -0.50 13.08 -19.01
CA PHE A 241 -0.75 11.94 -19.87
C PHE A 241 -2.04 12.11 -20.70
N LYS A 242 -1.90 12.00 -22.03
CA LYS A 242 -3.02 12.09 -22.99
C LYS A 242 -3.64 10.72 -23.22
N ILE A 243 -4.83 10.49 -22.66
CA ILE A 243 -5.56 9.21 -22.78
C ILE A 243 -5.88 8.86 -24.23
N ASP A 244 -6.18 9.86 -25.06
CA ASP A 244 -6.55 9.70 -26.47
C ASP A 244 -5.35 9.33 -27.37
N ALA A 245 -4.13 9.31 -26.81
CA ALA A 245 -2.92 8.88 -27.51
C ALA A 245 -2.59 7.40 -27.33
N LEU A 246 -3.46 6.63 -26.66
CA LEU A 246 -3.32 5.19 -26.38
C LEU A 246 -4.30 4.33 -27.17
#